data_AF-A0A1Y3TKI6-F1
#
_entry.id   AF-A0A1Y3TKI6-F1
#
_cell.length_a   1.000
_cell.length_b   1.000
_cell.length_c   1.000
_cell.angle_alpha   90.00
_cell.angle_beta   90.00
_cell.angle_gamma   90.00
#
_symmetry.space_group_name_H-M   'P 1'
#
loop_
_entity.id
_entity.type
_entity.pdbx_description
1 polymer ?
#
loop_
_entity_poly.entity_id
_entity_poly.type
_entity_poly.pdbx_seq_one_letter_code
_entity_poly.pdbx_strand_id
1 'polypeptide(L)'
;MKKRVIAGLAAVLAVGVFTGCGAFGGKDIGRDAALEAALGDAGVDESDTTRLKVSEDYDDGRKTYEVRFDADGKEYDYEIAAADGKILSADVEVLNNGTSGQGSAGGQGSGTQAGSADGSASGNAGNTAGQDQQTQNGAGNANVAVTMEQAISIALERVPGATEKDVKIELDYDDGVYKYEGDIIHEQREYDFEIDANTGTILEWSEERA
;
A
#
# COMPACT_ATOMS: atom_id res chain seq x y z
N MET A 1 -29.02 -21.53 6.00
CA MET A 1 -28.59 -21.27 4.61
C MET A 1 -27.85 -19.94 4.60
N LYS A 2 -26.57 -19.93 4.19
CA LYS A 2 -25.71 -18.74 4.26
C LYS A 2 -25.84 -17.97 2.94
N LYS A 3 -26.35 -16.74 2.98
CA LYS A 3 -26.56 -15.91 1.78
C LYS A 3 -25.22 -15.34 1.32
N ARG A 4 -24.88 -15.50 0.04
CA ARG A 4 -23.78 -14.75 -0.59
C ARG A 4 -24.26 -13.33 -0.85
N VAL A 5 -23.44 -12.33 -0.52
CA VAL A 5 -23.69 -10.93 -0.86
C VAL A 5 -22.84 -10.61 -2.09
N ILE A 6 -23.50 -10.18 -3.16
CA ILE A 6 -22.85 -9.42 -4.23
C ILE A 6 -23.18 -7.97 -3.96
N ALA A 7 -22.18 -7.22 -3.52
CA ALA A 7 -22.15 -5.77 -3.42
C ALA A 7 -20.66 -5.39 -3.40
N GLY A 8 -20.20 -4.43 -4.18
CA GLY A 8 -20.89 -3.64 -5.19
C GLY A 8 -19.91 -2.55 -5.64
N LEU A 9 -19.91 -2.22 -6.94
CA LEU A 9 -18.93 -1.29 -7.51
C LEU A 9 -19.19 0.12 -6.99
N ALA A 10 -18.62 0.43 -5.82
CA ALA A 10 -18.62 1.74 -5.21
C ALA A 10 -17.45 2.51 -5.82
N ALA A 11 -17.72 3.23 -6.91
CA ALA A 11 -16.79 4.22 -7.42
C ALA A 11 -16.65 5.35 -6.39
N VAL A 12 -15.77 5.16 -5.42
CA VAL A 12 -15.37 6.21 -4.48
C VAL A 12 -14.51 7.17 -5.27
N LEU A 13 -15.07 8.35 -5.56
CA LEU A 13 -14.28 9.48 -6.04
C LEU A 13 -13.38 9.96 -4.89
N ALA A 14 -12.24 9.29 -4.72
CA ALA A 14 -11.15 9.75 -3.87
C ALA A 14 -10.54 11.01 -4.51
N VAL A 15 -11.18 12.15 -4.29
CA VAL A 15 -10.60 13.47 -4.53
C VAL A 15 -9.59 13.74 -3.42
N GLY A 16 -8.48 13.00 -3.45
CA GLY A 16 -7.28 13.31 -2.69
C GLY A 16 -6.63 14.54 -3.30
N VAL A 17 -6.81 15.70 -2.67
CA VAL A 17 -6.00 16.88 -3.00
C VAL A 17 -4.62 16.64 -2.41
N PHE A 18 -3.82 15.83 -3.11
CA PHE A 18 -2.37 15.83 -2.93
C PHE A 18 -1.90 17.25 -3.19
N THR A 19 -1.70 17.99 -2.09
CA THR A 19 -0.97 19.24 -2.09
C THR A 19 0.48 18.86 -2.23
N GLY A 20 0.83 18.42 -3.45
CA GLY A 20 2.17 17.99 -3.80
C GLY A 20 3.13 19.14 -3.53
N CYS A 21 3.89 18.98 -2.45
CA CYS A 21 5.01 19.85 -2.13
C CYS A 21 6.07 19.62 -3.20
N GLY A 22 5.96 20.33 -4.32
CA GLY A 22 6.74 20.12 -5.53
C GLY A 22 8.26 20.32 -5.35
N ALA A 23 8.91 19.29 -4.86
CA ALA A 23 10.34 19.02 -4.83
C ALA A 23 10.46 17.50 -4.57
N PHE A 24 10.87 16.64 -5.51
CA PHE A 24 11.76 16.88 -6.66
C PHE A 24 11.39 16.00 -7.88
N GLY A 25 11.24 16.60 -9.07
CA GLY A 25 11.61 15.94 -10.33
C GLY A 25 10.68 14.90 -11.00
N GLY A 26 9.59 14.44 -10.39
CA GLY A 26 8.64 13.50 -10.99
C GLY A 26 7.61 14.13 -11.94
N LYS A 27 7.14 13.37 -12.93
CA LYS A 27 5.95 13.70 -13.79
C LYS A 27 4.74 12.81 -13.44
N ASP A 28 4.94 11.98 -12.44
CA ASP A 28 4.11 10.89 -11.95
C ASP A 28 3.80 11.10 -10.47
N ILE A 29 2.88 10.30 -9.93
CA ILE A 29 2.40 10.41 -8.55
C ILE A 29 3.36 9.84 -7.50
N GLY A 30 4.36 9.04 -7.88
CA GLY A 30 5.25 8.34 -6.93
C GLY A 30 4.67 6.98 -6.49
N ARG A 31 5.52 6.13 -5.88
CA ARG A 31 5.11 4.80 -5.38
C ARG A 31 4.23 4.94 -4.14
N ASP A 32 4.59 5.82 -3.22
CA ASP A 32 3.87 6.04 -1.96
C ASP A 32 2.41 6.46 -2.22
N ALA A 33 2.16 7.37 -3.17
CA ALA A 33 0.81 7.79 -3.53
C ALA A 33 0.01 6.71 -4.30
N ALA A 34 0.68 5.83 -5.03
CA ALA A 34 0.02 4.70 -5.70
C ALA A 34 -0.43 3.66 -4.66
N LEU A 35 0.41 3.40 -3.66
CA LEU A 35 0.07 2.56 -2.52
C LEU A 35 -1.11 3.15 -1.72
N GLU A 36 -1.06 4.43 -1.36
CA GLU A 36 -2.16 5.12 -0.66
C GLU A 36 -3.48 5.03 -1.45
N ALA A 37 -3.43 5.18 -2.78
CA ALA A 37 -4.61 5.05 -3.64
C ALA A 37 -5.18 3.62 -3.66
N ALA A 38 -4.34 2.59 -3.70
CA ALA A 38 -4.77 1.18 -3.65
C ALA A 38 -5.38 0.80 -2.30
N LEU A 39 -4.70 1.14 -1.20
CA LEU A 39 -5.17 0.91 0.18
C LEU A 39 -6.48 1.66 0.45
N GLY A 40 -6.59 2.91 -0.02
CA GLY A 40 -7.78 3.74 0.12
C GLY A 40 -9.00 3.25 -0.67
N ASP A 41 -8.80 2.63 -1.83
CA ASP A 41 -9.89 1.98 -2.61
C ASP A 41 -10.33 0.65 -1.97
N ALA A 42 -9.36 -0.16 -1.52
CA ALA A 42 -9.63 -1.42 -0.83
C ALA A 42 -10.26 -1.22 0.56
N GLY A 43 -10.01 -0.08 1.21
CA GLY A 43 -10.41 0.21 2.58
C GLY A 43 -9.59 -0.56 3.62
N VAL A 44 -8.29 -0.72 3.37
CA VAL A 44 -7.34 -1.52 4.16
C VAL A 44 -6.25 -0.60 4.71
N ASP A 45 -5.92 -0.72 6.00
CA ASP A 45 -4.76 -0.05 6.59
C ASP A 45 -3.46 -0.78 6.22
N GLU A 46 -2.39 -0.04 5.92
CA GLU A 46 -1.08 -0.61 5.52
C GLU A 46 -0.56 -1.66 6.51
N SER A 47 -0.77 -1.44 7.82
CA SER A 47 -0.35 -2.36 8.88
C SER A 47 -1.10 -3.69 8.91
N ASP A 48 -2.29 -3.77 8.31
CA ASP A 48 -3.09 -4.99 8.20
C ASP A 48 -2.76 -5.79 6.92
N THR A 49 -1.82 -5.30 6.11
CA THR A 49 -1.36 -5.99 4.90
C THR A 49 -0.20 -6.96 5.14
N THR A 50 -0.07 -7.94 4.26
CA THR A 50 1.17 -8.73 4.07
C THR A 50 1.48 -8.88 2.58
N ARG A 51 2.70 -9.28 2.21
CA ARG A 51 3.16 -9.36 0.80
C ARG A 51 2.95 -8.05 0.03
N LEU A 52 3.15 -6.89 0.69
CA LEU A 52 2.88 -5.58 0.11
C LEU A 52 4.02 -5.19 -0.82
N LYS A 53 3.74 -5.18 -2.12
CA LYS A 53 4.74 -4.93 -3.16
C LYS A 53 4.26 -3.84 -4.12
N VAL A 54 5.16 -2.91 -4.44
CA VAL A 54 4.91 -1.85 -5.44
C VAL A 54 5.97 -1.92 -6.54
N SER A 55 5.53 -2.20 -7.77
CA SER A 55 6.39 -2.32 -8.95
C SER A 55 6.03 -1.25 -10.00
N GLU A 56 7.00 -0.86 -10.83
CA GLU A 56 6.77 0.04 -11.97
C GLU A 56 6.76 -0.77 -13.26
N ASP A 57 5.81 -0.50 -14.16
CA ASP A 57 5.78 -1.05 -15.52
C ASP A 57 5.58 0.05 -16.58
N TYR A 58 5.82 -0.27 -17.84
CA TYR A 58 5.79 0.64 -18.99
C TYR A 58 5.04 0.04 -20.19
N ASP A 59 3.71 0.10 -20.18
CA ASP A 59 2.89 -0.28 -21.35
C ASP A 59 2.72 0.88 -22.34
N ASP A 60 2.97 0.64 -23.63
CA ASP A 60 2.88 1.61 -24.74
C ASP A 60 3.56 2.99 -24.46
N GLY A 61 4.62 3.00 -23.62
CA GLY A 61 5.33 4.21 -23.21
C GLY A 61 4.62 5.07 -22.17
N ARG A 62 3.60 4.52 -21.49
CA ARG A 62 2.99 5.08 -20.28
C ARG A 62 3.48 4.28 -19.08
N LYS A 63 3.90 4.99 -18.04
CA LYS A 63 4.25 4.36 -16.77
C LYS A 63 2.98 4.00 -15.99
N THR A 64 2.97 2.82 -15.41
CA THR A 64 1.96 2.32 -14.47
C THR A 64 2.65 1.82 -13.20
N TYR A 65 1.89 1.78 -12.11
CA TYR A 65 2.28 1.14 -10.86
C TYR A 65 1.43 -0.11 -10.66
N GLU A 66 2.07 -1.27 -10.46
CA GLU A 66 1.42 -2.50 -9.97
C GLU A 66 1.56 -2.50 -8.44
N VAL A 67 0.44 -2.46 -7.73
CA VAL A 67 0.39 -2.55 -6.27
C VAL A 67 -0.31 -3.86 -5.89
N ARG A 68 0.43 -4.80 -5.29
CA ARG A 68 -0.10 -6.07 -4.79
C ARG A 68 0.01 -6.11 -3.26
N PHE A 69 -1.01 -6.61 -2.58
CA PHE A 69 -0.96 -6.91 -1.14
C PHE A 69 -2.04 -7.93 -0.74
N ASP A 70 -1.82 -8.61 0.38
CA ASP A 70 -2.81 -9.47 1.03
C ASP A 70 -3.50 -8.73 2.18
N ALA A 71 -4.82 -8.87 2.28
CA ALA A 71 -5.58 -8.51 3.48
C ALA A 71 -6.87 -9.34 3.61
N ASP A 72 -7.31 -9.64 4.83
CA ASP A 72 -8.54 -10.40 5.13
C ASP A 72 -8.68 -11.77 4.41
N GLY A 73 -7.56 -12.42 4.09
CA GLY A 73 -7.57 -13.68 3.32
C GLY A 73 -7.92 -13.48 1.84
N LYS A 74 -7.59 -12.32 1.28
CA LYS A 74 -7.63 -12.01 -0.15
C LYS A 74 -6.30 -11.43 -0.59
N GLU A 75 -5.96 -11.67 -1.85
CA GLU A 75 -4.90 -10.97 -2.57
C GLU A 75 -5.58 -9.86 -3.40
N TYR A 76 -5.04 -8.66 -3.33
CA TYR A 76 -5.46 -7.49 -4.10
C TYR A 76 -4.35 -7.15 -5.09
N ASP A 77 -4.74 -6.86 -6.33
CA ASP A 77 -3.82 -6.47 -7.40
C ASP A 77 -4.38 -5.24 -8.12
N TYR A 78 -3.65 -4.13 -8.06
CA TYR A 78 -4.07 -2.83 -8.56
C TYR A 78 -3.08 -2.33 -9.61
N GLU A 79 -3.58 -2.00 -10.81
CA GLU A 79 -2.84 -1.27 -11.82
C GLU A 79 -3.23 0.21 -11.75
N ILE A 80 -2.27 1.12 -11.54
CA ILE A 80 -2.54 2.55 -11.31
C ILE A 80 -1.75 3.39 -12.32
N ALA A 81 -2.44 4.32 -12.99
CA ALA A 81 -1.81 5.24 -13.92
C ALA A 81 -0.86 6.19 -13.20
N ALA A 82 0.44 6.10 -13.51
CA ALA A 82 1.44 6.92 -12.83
C ALA A 82 1.22 8.43 -13.07
N ALA A 83 0.59 8.83 -14.18
CA ALA A 83 0.43 10.24 -14.57
C ALA A 83 -0.57 11.05 -13.71
N ASP A 84 -1.54 10.39 -13.08
CA ASP A 84 -2.64 11.06 -12.35
C ASP A 84 -3.22 10.23 -11.17
N GLY A 85 -2.68 9.05 -10.90
CA GLY A 85 -3.17 8.15 -9.84
C GLY A 85 -4.48 7.46 -10.15
N LYS A 86 -4.96 7.51 -11.40
CA LYS A 86 -6.19 6.84 -11.78
C LYS A 86 -6.00 5.32 -11.78
N ILE A 87 -6.77 4.60 -10.96
CA ILE A 87 -6.88 3.14 -11.01
C ILE A 87 -7.35 2.70 -12.41
N LEU A 88 -6.60 1.76 -13.00
CA LEU A 88 -6.77 1.18 -14.34
C LEU A 88 -7.41 -0.22 -14.24
N SER A 89 -6.85 -1.09 -13.39
CA SER A 89 -7.46 -2.36 -12.96
C SER A 89 -7.46 -2.49 -11.43
N ALA A 90 -8.36 -3.33 -10.93
CA ALA A 90 -8.47 -3.72 -9.54
C ALA A 90 -9.03 -5.14 -9.49
N ASP A 91 -8.14 -6.10 -9.26
CA ASP A 91 -8.42 -7.53 -9.22
C ASP A 91 -8.29 -8.03 -7.78
N VAL A 92 -9.22 -8.91 -7.36
CA VAL A 92 -9.29 -9.37 -5.97
C VAL A 92 -9.54 -10.88 -5.94
N GLU A 93 -8.53 -11.65 -5.57
CA GLU A 93 -8.59 -13.09 -5.43
C GLU A 93 -8.82 -13.51 -3.97
N VAL A 94 -9.65 -14.53 -3.74
CA VAL A 94 -9.82 -15.09 -2.38
C VAL A 94 -8.77 -16.17 -2.16
N LEU A 95 -7.91 -15.96 -1.16
CA LEU A 95 -6.82 -16.88 -0.79
C LEU A 95 -7.39 -18.12 -0.09
N ASN A 96 -7.79 -19.09 -0.90
CA ASN A 96 -8.25 -20.39 -0.43
C ASN A 96 -7.04 -21.25 -0.02
N ASN A 97 -6.50 -21.03 1.18
CA ASN A 97 -5.52 -21.93 1.77
C ASN A 97 -6.05 -23.37 1.73
N GLY A 98 -5.25 -24.28 1.18
CA GLY A 98 -5.75 -25.45 0.46
C GLY A 98 -6.68 -26.36 1.27
N THR A 99 -7.96 -26.39 0.93
CA THR A 99 -8.83 -27.56 1.16
C THR A 99 -9.74 -27.76 -0.06
N SER A 100 -9.33 -28.70 -0.91
CA SER A 100 -10.08 -29.17 -2.06
C SER A 100 -11.44 -29.76 -1.63
N GLY A 101 -12.52 -29.04 -1.97
CA GLY A 101 -13.86 -29.31 -1.43
C GLY A 101 -15.02 -28.96 -2.37
N GLN A 102 -14.89 -29.31 -3.66
CA GLN A 102 -15.96 -29.59 -4.64
C GLN A 102 -17.42 -29.19 -4.26
N GLY A 103 -18.02 -28.18 -4.90
CA GLY A 103 -19.45 -27.89 -4.67
C GLY A 103 -20.07 -26.73 -5.46
N SER A 104 -20.83 -27.10 -6.50
CA SER A 104 -21.61 -26.26 -7.41
C SER A 104 -22.66 -25.30 -6.81
N ALA A 105 -22.95 -24.23 -7.56
CA ALA A 105 -24.22 -23.49 -7.75
C ALA A 105 -25.38 -23.53 -6.72
N GLY A 106 -26.04 -22.37 -6.51
CA GLY A 106 -27.41 -22.33 -5.98
C GLY A 106 -27.81 -20.99 -5.34
N GLY A 107 -28.82 -20.32 -5.90
CA GLY A 107 -29.23 -18.97 -5.51
C GLY A 107 -30.20 -18.85 -4.31
N GLN A 108 -30.73 -17.62 -4.20
CA GLN A 108 -32.09 -17.28 -3.72
C GLN A 108 -32.30 -17.03 -2.20
N GLY A 109 -32.96 -15.91 -1.86
CA GLY A 109 -33.52 -15.71 -0.52
C GLY A 109 -33.78 -14.25 -0.10
N SER A 110 -34.99 -13.77 -0.42
CA SER A 110 -35.71 -12.54 -0.01
C SER A 110 -35.33 -11.80 1.30
N GLY A 111 -35.62 -10.50 1.29
CA GLY A 111 -35.38 -9.55 2.39
C GLY A 111 -36.49 -9.36 3.43
N THR A 112 -36.29 -8.32 4.24
CA THR A 112 -37.26 -7.69 5.15
C THR A 112 -36.81 -6.25 5.45
N GLN A 113 -37.72 -5.38 5.87
CA GLN A 113 -37.55 -3.93 6.08
C GLN A 113 -38.12 -3.51 7.45
N ALA A 114 -37.54 -2.44 8.05
CA ALA A 114 -38.11 -1.48 9.03
C ALA A 114 -37.58 -1.46 10.49
N GLY A 115 -37.45 -0.23 11.04
CA GLY A 115 -37.13 0.13 12.44
C GLY A 115 -35.63 0.41 12.68
N SER A 116 -35.07 1.61 12.92
CA SER A 116 -35.50 2.94 13.42
C SER A 116 -35.47 3.15 14.95
N ALA A 117 -34.82 4.26 15.38
CA ALA A 117 -34.60 4.79 16.75
C ALA A 117 -33.58 4.01 17.64
N ASP A 118 -32.85 4.56 18.62
CA ASP A 118 -32.30 5.90 18.97
C ASP A 118 -31.39 5.73 20.23
N GLY A 119 -30.38 6.53 20.63
CA GLY A 119 -29.73 7.75 20.09
C GLY A 119 -28.81 8.43 21.14
N SER A 120 -28.27 9.63 20.81
CA SER A 120 -27.61 10.63 21.70
C SER A 120 -26.21 10.39 22.33
N ALA A 121 -25.23 11.24 21.95
CA ALA A 121 -24.28 11.99 22.83
C ALA A 121 -23.22 12.71 21.94
N SER A 122 -23.34 14.01 21.62
CA SER A 122 -22.93 15.17 22.46
C SER A 122 -21.42 15.21 22.77
N GLY A 123 -20.65 15.98 21.98
CA GLY A 123 -19.23 16.27 22.27
C GLY A 123 -19.02 17.54 23.11
N ASN A 124 -17.75 17.92 23.33
CA ASN A 124 -17.35 19.31 23.58
C ASN A 124 -15.87 19.54 23.26
N ALA A 125 -15.51 20.75 22.86
CA ALA A 125 -14.13 21.20 22.63
C ALA A 125 -13.54 21.87 23.89
N GLY A 126 -12.20 21.92 23.99
CA GLY A 126 -11.51 22.59 25.11
C GLY A 126 -10.01 22.79 24.89
N ASN A 127 -9.63 23.97 24.37
CA ASN A 127 -8.24 24.42 24.24
C ASN A 127 -7.56 24.65 25.60
N THR A 128 -6.25 24.41 25.68
CA THR A 128 -5.31 25.23 26.47
C THR A 128 -3.93 25.15 25.83
N ALA A 129 -3.24 26.29 25.72
CA ALA A 129 -1.99 26.43 24.98
C ALA A 129 -0.75 26.35 25.89
N GLY A 130 0.36 25.84 25.34
CA GLY A 130 1.69 25.81 25.95
C GLY A 130 2.73 25.27 24.98
N GLN A 131 3.68 26.13 24.61
CA GLN A 131 4.93 25.86 23.87
C GLN A 131 5.69 24.63 24.43
N ASP A 132 6.56 23.92 23.70
CA ASP A 132 7.14 24.07 22.35
C ASP A 132 7.92 22.80 21.91
N GLN A 133 7.49 22.13 20.82
CA GLN A 133 8.37 21.39 19.89
C GLN A 133 7.61 20.79 18.69
N GLN A 134 8.28 20.81 17.54
CA GLN A 134 8.14 19.96 16.34
C GLN A 134 6.78 19.25 16.10
N THR A 135 5.94 19.90 15.29
CA THR A 135 4.61 19.47 14.77
C THR A 135 4.74 18.92 13.34
N GLN A 136 4.05 17.88 12.84
CA GLN A 136 2.98 16.96 13.32
C GLN A 136 3.29 15.53 12.78
N ASN A 137 3.04 14.39 13.45
CA ASN A 137 1.84 13.83 14.11
C ASN A 137 0.76 13.26 13.16
N GLY A 138 0.80 11.94 12.97
CA GLY A 138 -0.38 11.07 12.92
C GLY A 138 -0.31 10.10 14.11
N ALA A 139 -1.36 10.00 14.93
CA ALA A 139 -1.31 9.27 16.20
C ALA A 139 -2.06 7.94 16.12
N GLY A 140 -1.30 6.85 16.21
CA GLY A 140 -1.81 5.48 16.21
C GLY A 140 -1.13 4.61 15.15
N ASN A 141 -1.14 3.30 15.40
CA ASN A 141 -0.82 2.22 14.45
C ASN A 141 0.68 1.97 14.21
N ALA A 142 0.98 0.80 13.63
CA ALA A 142 2.19 0.05 13.96
C ALA A 142 3.44 0.49 13.18
N ASN A 143 4.44 0.98 13.91
CA ASN A 143 5.89 1.06 13.66
C ASN A 143 6.48 1.43 12.27
N VAL A 144 5.72 1.76 11.23
CA VAL A 144 6.25 2.32 9.97
C VAL A 144 6.35 3.84 10.10
N ALA A 145 7.55 4.38 9.91
CA ALA A 145 7.84 5.82 10.03
C ALA A 145 8.80 6.35 8.94
N VAL A 146 9.43 5.45 8.19
CA VAL A 146 10.15 5.72 6.94
C VAL A 146 9.25 5.31 5.79
N THR A 147 9.15 6.14 4.75
CA THR A 147 8.35 5.84 3.55
C THR A 147 9.13 4.99 2.54
N MET A 148 8.45 4.42 1.55
CA MET A 148 9.11 3.59 0.54
C MET A 148 10.09 4.43 -0.30
N GLU A 149 9.74 5.67 -0.67
CA GLU A 149 10.66 6.58 -1.38
C GLU A 149 11.92 6.91 -0.56
N GLN A 150 11.81 7.01 0.77
CA GLN A 150 12.96 7.19 1.66
C GLN A 150 13.83 5.93 1.72
N ALA A 151 13.23 4.75 1.82
CA ALA A 151 13.97 3.47 1.79
C ALA A 151 14.70 3.27 0.45
N ILE A 152 14.04 3.54 -0.68
CA ILE A 152 14.65 3.52 -2.02
C ILE A 152 15.83 4.50 -2.10
N SER A 153 15.68 5.72 -1.57
CA SER A 153 16.75 6.71 -1.54
C SER A 153 17.98 6.22 -0.76
N ILE A 154 17.76 5.61 0.42
CA ILE A 154 18.81 5.03 1.27
C ILE A 154 19.55 3.88 0.55
N ALA A 155 18.82 3.05 -0.20
CA ALA A 155 19.42 1.95 -0.97
C ALA A 155 20.21 2.48 -2.20
N LEU A 156 19.67 3.45 -2.94
CA LEU A 156 20.33 4.06 -4.10
C LEU A 156 21.61 4.82 -3.74
N GLU A 157 21.73 5.38 -2.54
CA GLU A 157 23.00 5.99 -2.05
C GLU A 157 24.18 4.99 -2.02
N ARG A 158 23.90 3.67 -2.01
CA ARG A 158 24.91 2.61 -2.05
C ARG A 158 25.26 2.10 -3.46
N VAL A 159 24.45 2.41 -4.47
CA VAL A 159 24.66 1.95 -5.86
C VAL A 159 24.75 3.16 -6.81
N PRO A 160 25.90 3.86 -6.88
CA PRO A 160 26.06 5.05 -7.71
C PRO A 160 25.87 4.73 -9.19
N GLY A 161 24.85 5.33 -9.81
CA GLY A 161 24.50 5.13 -11.22
C GLY A 161 23.16 4.42 -11.42
N ALA A 162 22.70 3.66 -10.41
CA ALA A 162 21.34 3.13 -10.38
C ALA A 162 20.31 4.25 -10.20
N THR A 163 19.09 3.95 -10.61
CA THR A 163 17.91 4.81 -10.56
C THR A 163 16.74 4.03 -9.98
N GLU A 164 15.65 4.71 -9.62
CA GLU A 164 14.44 4.08 -9.08
C GLU A 164 13.81 3.01 -10.00
N LYS A 165 14.14 2.99 -11.30
CA LYS A 165 13.68 1.94 -12.24
C LYS A 165 14.41 0.62 -12.06
N ASP A 166 15.59 0.68 -11.49
CA ASP A 166 16.45 -0.47 -11.22
C ASP A 166 16.09 -1.14 -9.89
N VAL A 167 15.12 -0.58 -9.14
CA VAL A 167 14.75 -0.98 -7.77
C VAL A 167 13.36 -1.64 -7.72
N LYS A 168 13.31 -2.84 -7.13
CA LYS A 168 12.08 -3.51 -6.69
C LYS A 168 12.10 -3.65 -5.18
N ILE A 169 10.96 -3.40 -4.54
CA ILE A 169 10.88 -3.29 -3.07
C ILE A 169 9.51 -3.77 -2.58
N GLU A 170 9.51 -4.39 -1.41
CA GLU A 170 8.39 -5.02 -0.73
C GLU A 170 8.43 -4.63 0.75
N LEU A 171 7.28 -4.33 1.36
CA LEU A 171 7.17 -4.15 2.80
C LEU A 171 6.74 -5.49 3.41
N ASP A 172 7.59 -6.00 4.30
CA ASP A 172 7.35 -7.23 5.05
C ASP A 172 7.26 -6.95 6.56
N TYR A 173 6.60 -7.86 7.28
CA TYR A 173 6.43 -7.81 8.73
C TYR A 173 6.79 -9.16 9.36
N ASP A 174 8.02 -9.24 9.86
CA ASP A 174 8.57 -10.44 10.51
C ASP A 174 9.07 -10.12 11.93
N ASP A 175 9.01 -11.11 12.82
CA ASP A 175 9.41 -11.04 14.24
C ASP A 175 8.91 -9.81 15.04
N GLY A 176 7.86 -9.13 14.56
CA GLY A 176 7.27 -7.94 15.17
C GLY A 176 7.82 -6.60 14.68
N VAL A 177 8.59 -6.58 13.60
CA VAL A 177 9.21 -5.40 12.99
C VAL A 177 8.83 -5.30 11.52
N TYR A 178 8.50 -4.09 11.07
CA TYR A 178 8.34 -3.81 9.64
C TYR A 178 9.69 -3.54 9.00
N LYS A 179 9.98 -4.21 7.88
CA LYS A 179 11.18 -4.03 7.07
C LYS A 179 10.81 -3.85 5.60
N TYR A 180 11.50 -2.94 4.92
CA TYR A 180 11.53 -2.92 3.47
C TYR A 180 12.61 -3.88 2.99
N GLU A 181 12.22 -4.91 2.24
CA GLU A 181 13.10 -5.85 1.56
C GLU A 181 13.10 -5.55 0.06
N GLY A 182 14.23 -5.65 -0.62
CA GLY A 182 14.27 -5.35 -2.05
C GLY A 182 15.59 -5.64 -2.74
N ASP A 183 15.55 -5.50 -4.06
CA ASP A 183 16.64 -5.76 -5.00
C ASP A 183 16.90 -4.54 -5.88
N ILE A 184 18.18 -4.25 -6.13
CA ILE A 184 18.63 -3.31 -7.17
C ILE A 184 19.37 -4.07 -8.26
N ILE A 185 18.89 -4.01 -9.51
CA ILE A 185 19.51 -4.67 -10.66
C ILE A 185 20.23 -3.63 -11.53
N HIS A 186 21.56 -3.55 -11.44
CA HIS A 186 22.35 -2.52 -12.15
C HIS A 186 23.66 -3.07 -12.73
N GLU A 187 23.96 -2.75 -13.99
CA GLU A 187 25.21 -3.10 -14.70
C GLU A 187 25.73 -4.55 -14.48
N GLN A 188 24.82 -5.54 -14.56
CA GLN A 188 25.10 -6.98 -14.31
C GLN A 188 25.39 -7.35 -12.85
N ARG A 189 24.82 -6.62 -11.90
CA ARG A 189 24.83 -6.94 -10.46
C ARG A 189 23.43 -6.88 -9.91
N GLU A 190 23.18 -7.71 -8.92
CA GLU A 190 21.98 -7.73 -8.10
C GLU A 190 22.41 -7.38 -6.67
N TYR A 191 21.70 -6.45 -6.04
CA TYR A 191 21.98 -5.96 -4.69
C TYR A 191 20.74 -6.16 -3.83
N ASP A 192 20.74 -7.18 -2.98
CA ASP A 192 19.66 -7.37 -2.01
C ASP A 192 19.86 -6.41 -0.82
N PHE A 193 18.78 -5.82 -0.31
CA PHE A 193 18.81 -4.98 0.87
C PHE A 193 17.61 -5.22 1.77
N GLU A 194 17.82 -5.10 3.08
CA GLU A 194 16.75 -4.93 4.07
C GLU A 194 16.94 -3.60 4.79
N ILE A 195 15.86 -2.85 5.00
CA ILE A 195 15.85 -1.56 5.72
C ILE A 195 14.73 -1.58 6.76
N ASP A 196 15.06 -1.30 8.01
CA ASP A 196 14.10 -1.12 9.11
C ASP A 196 13.14 0.05 8.80
N ALA A 197 11.84 -0.25 8.65
CA ALA A 197 10.83 0.73 8.22
C ALA A 197 10.46 1.76 9.31
N ASN A 198 11.00 1.64 10.53
CA ASN A 198 10.82 2.63 11.59
C ASN A 198 11.94 3.68 11.63
N THR A 199 13.16 3.27 11.29
CA THR A 199 14.38 4.05 11.52
C THR A 199 15.17 4.36 10.26
N GLY A 200 14.94 3.64 9.16
CA GLY A 200 15.73 3.74 7.93
C GLY A 200 17.12 3.09 8.07
N THR A 201 17.30 2.26 9.09
CA THR A 201 18.57 1.54 9.30
C THR A 201 18.66 0.38 8.31
N ILE A 202 19.71 0.34 7.49
CA ILE A 202 20.02 -0.84 6.66
C ILE A 202 20.34 -2.00 7.61
N LEU A 203 19.52 -3.06 7.55
CA LEU A 203 19.63 -4.29 8.32
C LEU A 203 20.52 -5.31 7.60
N GLU A 204 20.27 -5.54 6.31
CA GLU A 204 21.04 -6.43 5.44
C GLU A 204 21.45 -5.74 4.13
N TRP A 205 22.57 -6.18 3.56
CA TRP A 205 23.07 -5.73 2.27
C TRP A 205 23.92 -6.82 1.59
N SER A 206 23.53 -7.25 0.40
CA SER A 206 24.25 -8.22 -0.44
C SER A 206 24.85 -7.56 -1.72
N GLU A 207 25.74 -8.27 -2.41
CA GLU A 207 26.05 -8.02 -3.82
C GLU A 207 26.32 -9.38 -4.48
N GLU A 208 25.45 -9.79 -5.42
CA GLU A 208 25.62 -10.97 -6.25
C GLU A 208 25.93 -10.56 -7.70
N ARG A 209 26.68 -11.40 -8.42
CA ARG A 209 26.91 -11.19 -9.87
C ARG A 209 25.88 -11.93 -10.69
N ALA A 210 25.12 -11.18 -11.50
CA ALA A 210 24.18 -11.70 -12.48
C ALA A 210 24.87 -12.22 -13.77
#